data_AF-G2ZW13-F1
#
_entry.id   AF-G2ZW13-F1
#
_cell.length_a   1.000
_cell.length_b   1.000
_cell.length_c   1.000
_cell.angle_alpha   90.00
_cell.angle_beta   90.00
_cell.angle_gamma   90.00
#
_symmetry.space_group_name_H-M   'P 1'
#
loop_
_entity.id
_entity.type
_entity.pdbx_description
1 polymer ?
#
loop_
_entity_poly.entity_id
_entity_poly.type
_entity_poly.pdbx_seq_one_letter_code
_entity_poly.pdbx_strand_id
1 'polypeptide(L)'
;MNYKRTLLGLVLLSLMLFGTGCTPQVRVERLLPPQDLLADCEHADAPTERTNAGLVLWLKNEQYALDVCNADKAALRAWAQEK
;
A
#
# COMPACT_ATOMS: atom_id res chain seq x y z
N MET A 1 19.86 -54.48 26.72
CA MET A 1 18.48 -53.99 26.49
C MET A 1 18.27 -52.49 26.76
N ASN A 2 19.24 -51.74 27.30
CA ASN A 2 19.01 -50.34 27.72
C ASN A 2 19.28 -49.27 26.65
N TYR A 3 20.11 -49.57 25.63
CA TYR A 3 20.46 -48.61 24.57
C TYR A 3 19.25 -48.18 23.71
N LYS A 4 18.31 -49.11 23.46
CA LYS A 4 17.09 -48.80 22.70
C LYS A 4 16.17 -47.82 23.45
N ARG A 5 16.18 -47.85 24.79
CA ARG A 5 15.37 -46.95 25.63
C ARG A 5 15.97 -45.56 25.71
N THR A 6 17.29 -45.45 25.82
CA THR A 6 17.97 -44.15 25.81
C THR A 6 17.88 -43.45 24.46
N LEU A 7 17.98 -44.21 23.35
CA LEU A 7 17.84 -43.67 22.00
C LEU A 7 16.42 -43.16 21.73
N LEU A 8 15.39 -43.89 22.19
CA LEU A 8 14.00 -43.45 22.12
C LEU A 8 13.76 -42.16 22.92
N GLY A 9 14.33 -42.08 24.12
CA GLY A 9 14.24 -40.88 24.96
C GLY A 9 14.89 -39.65 24.32
N LEU A 10 16.03 -39.85 23.64
CA LEU A 10 16.74 -38.76 22.97
C LEU A 10 15.97 -38.21 21.76
N VAL A 11 15.30 -39.09 21.01
CA VAL A 11 14.43 -38.72 19.88
C VAL A 11 13.19 -37.98 20.35
N LEU A 12 12.58 -38.40 21.46
CA LEU A 12 11.43 -37.70 22.06
C LEU A 12 11.81 -36.30 22.57
N LEU A 13 13.00 -36.17 23.18
CA LEU A 13 13.50 -34.89 23.66
C LEU A 13 13.76 -33.91 22.51
N SER A 14 14.35 -34.38 21.41
CA SER A 14 14.60 -33.53 20.23
C SER A 14 13.29 -33.11 19.57
N LEU A 15 12.31 -34.02 19.42
CA LEU A 15 10.99 -33.66 18.90
C LEU A 15 10.29 -32.59 19.75
N MET A 16 10.40 -32.66 21.07
CA MET A 16 9.82 -31.65 21.96
C MET A 16 10.52 -30.29 21.84
N LEU A 17 11.85 -30.26 21.73
CA LEU A 17 12.64 -29.02 21.62
C LEU A 17 12.44 -28.30 20.27
N PHE A 18 12.27 -29.05 19.18
CA PHE A 18 12.08 -28.46 17.85
C PHE A 18 10.60 -28.26 17.47
N GLY A 19 9.66 -28.92 18.16
CA GLY A 19 8.22 -28.81 17.91
C GLY A 19 7.53 -27.59 18.55
N THR A 20 8.15 -26.95 19.54
CA THR A 20 7.58 -25.77 20.23
C THR A 20 7.97 -24.43 19.58
N GLY A 21 8.48 -24.44 18.35
CA GLY A 21 8.79 -23.24 17.57
C GLY A 21 7.53 -22.51 17.11
N CYS A 22 6.71 -22.00 18.03
CA CYS A 22 5.71 -20.98 17.72
C CYS A 22 6.45 -19.67 17.46
N THR A 23 6.95 -19.49 16.23
CA THR A 23 7.31 -18.16 15.76
C THR A 23 6.02 -17.36 15.63
N PRO A 24 5.86 -16.23 16.34
CA PRO A 24 4.70 -15.38 16.12
C PRO A 24 4.76 -14.92 14.66
N GLN A 25 3.75 -15.26 13.87
CA GLN A 25 3.59 -14.67 12.55
C GLN A 25 3.28 -13.20 12.75
N VAL A 26 4.31 -12.36 12.67
CA VAL A 26 4.16 -10.92 12.65
C VAL A 26 3.53 -10.57 11.30
N ARG A 27 2.21 -10.48 11.27
CA ARG A 27 1.49 -9.98 10.10
C ARG A 27 1.61 -8.46 10.10
N VAL A 28 2.52 -7.93 9.28
CA VAL A 28 2.60 -6.49 9.04
C VAL A 28 1.43 -6.12 8.14
N GLU A 29 0.31 -5.74 8.76
CA GLU A 29 -0.82 -5.17 8.03
C GLU A 29 -0.49 -3.72 7.71
N ARG A 30 -0.15 -3.44 6.45
CA ARG A 30 -0.07 -2.06 5.97
C ARG A 30 -1.48 -1.51 5.85
N LEU A 31 -1.77 -0.46 6.61
CA LEU A 31 -2.95 0.35 6.38
C LEU A 31 -2.83 1.00 5.00
N LEU A 32 -3.75 0.65 4.11
CA LEU A 32 -3.87 1.26 2.79
C LEU A 32 -4.80 2.49 2.91
N PRO A 33 -4.56 3.56 2.14
CA PRO A 33 -5.50 4.66 2.07
C PRO A 33 -6.82 4.19 1.42
N PRO A 34 -7.93 4.90 1.68
CA PRO A 34 -9.18 4.71 0.94
C PRO A 34 -8.95 4.74 -0.58
N GLN A 35 -9.55 3.81 -1.31
CA GLN A 35 -9.33 3.66 -2.76
C GLN A 35 -9.75 4.89 -3.55
N ASP A 36 -10.77 5.61 -3.10
CA ASP A 36 -11.26 6.83 -3.74
C ASP A 36 -10.20 7.95 -3.74
N LEU A 37 -9.30 7.97 -2.74
CA LEU A 37 -8.19 8.93 -2.68
C LEU A 37 -7.02 8.57 -3.61
N LEU A 38 -7.01 7.35 -4.15
CA LEU A 38 -6.00 6.87 -5.10
C LEU A 38 -6.45 7.02 -6.55
N ALA A 39 -7.65 7.56 -6.80
CA ALA A 39 -8.11 7.84 -8.15
C ALA A 39 -7.16 8.78 -8.89
N ASP A 40 -7.07 8.59 -10.21
CA ASP A 40 -6.31 9.47 -11.09
C ASP A 40 -6.97 10.86 -11.13
N CYS A 41 -6.15 11.90 -11.29
CA CYS A 41 -6.67 13.25 -11.49
C CYS A 41 -7.36 13.34 -12.86
N GLU A 42 -8.50 14.00 -12.92
CA GLU A 42 -9.07 14.40 -14.20
C GLU A 42 -8.18 15.44 -14.88
N HIS A 43 -8.16 15.40 -16.21
CA HIS A 43 -7.42 16.33 -17.07
C HIS A 43 -8.41 17.08 -17.95
N ALA A 44 -8.03 18.29 -18.39
CA ALA A 44 -8.84 19.04 -19.34
C ALA A 44 -8.81 18.38 -20.72
N ASP A 45 -9.97 18.35 -21.37
CA ASP A 45 -10.09 17.85 -22.75
C ASP A 45 -9.14 18.60 -23.68
N ALA A 46 -8.46 17.83 -24.55
CA ALA A 46 -7.56 18.40 -25.53
C ALA A 46 -8.29 19.44 -26.40
N PRO A 47 -7.63 20.57 -26.73
CA PRO A 47 -8.27 21.64 -27.47
C PRO A 47 -8.66 21.14 -28.87
N THR A 48 -9.91 21.40 -29.24
CA THR A 48 -10.47 21.00 -30.54
C THR A 48 -9.77 21.72 -31.71
N GLU A 49 -9.32 22.94 -31.46
CA GLU A 49 -8.60 23.76 -32.44
C GLU A 49 -7.15 23.97 -32.01
N ARG A 50 -6.21 23.80 -32.96
CA ARG A 50 -4.78 24.02 -32.75
C ARG A 50 -4.40 25.49 -32.94
N THR A 51 -5.06 26.36 -32.19
CA THR A 51 -4.77 27.80 -32.18
C THR A 51 -4.11 28.19 -30.86
N ASN A 52 -3.38 29.31 -30.85
CA ASN A 52 -2.81 29.84 -29.60
C ASN A 52 -3.90 30.15 -28.57
N ALA A 53 -5.06 30.64 -29.01
CA ALA A 53 -6.21 30.88 -28.13
C ALA A 53 -6.75 29.57 -27.54
N GLY A 54 -6.88 28.51 -28.35
CA GLY A 54 -7.27 27.18 -27.88
C GLY A 54 -6.28 26.60 -26.88
N LEU A 55 -4.98 26.78 -27.12
CA LEU A 55 -3.93 26.36 -26.19
C LEU A 55 -4.02 27.09 -24.84
N VAL A 56 -4.22 28.40 -24.85
CA VAL A 56 -4.35 29.20 -23.61
C VAL A 56 -5.58 28.78 -22.82
N LEU A 57 -6.72 28.56 -23.49
CA LEU A 57 -7.93 28.09 -22.83
C LEU A 57 -7.74 26.70 -22.22
N TRP A 58 -7.13 25.77 -22.96
CA TRP A 58 -6.81 24.44 -22.45
C TRP A 58 -5.88 24.50 -21.24
N LEU A 59 -4.79 25.28 -21.30
CA LEU A 59 -3.87 25.45 -20.17
C LEU A 59 -4.57 25.97 -18.92
N LYS A 60 -5.50 26.91 -19.06
CA LYS A 60 -6.28 27.45 -17.94
C LYS A 60 -7.19 26.37 -17.33
N ASN A 61 -7.85 25.57 -18.15
CA ASN A 61 -8.72 24.49 -17.70
C ASN A 61 -7.92 23.36 -17.04
N GLU A 62 -6.76 23.03 -17.61
CA GLU A 62 -5.83 22.04 -17.07
C GLU A 62 -5.33 22.47 -15.69
N GLN A 63 -4.96 23.74 -15.55
CA GLN A 63 -4.55 24.30 -14.25
C GLN A 63 -5.67 24.18 -13.21
N TYR A 64 -6.90 24.51 -13.59
CA TYR A 64 -8.05 24.34 -12.70
C TYR A 64 -8.28 22.89 -12.28
N ALA A 65 -8.19 21.94 -13.23
CA ALA A 65 -8.34 20.51 -12.93
C ALA A 65 -7.29 20.02 -11.93
N LEU A 66 -6.04 20.46 -12.09
CA LEU A 66 -4.95 20.15 -11.16
C LEU A 66 -5.16 20.78 -9.77
N ASP A 67 -5.69 22.00 -9.69
CA ASP A 67 -5.98 22.67 -8.42
C ASP A 67 -7.07 21.92 -7.63
N VAL A 68 -8.15 21.50 -8.30
CA VAL A 68 -9.23 20.69 -7.71
C VAL A 68 -8.66 19.34 -7.24
N CYS A 69 -7.90 18.63 -8.09
CA CYS A 69 -7.31 17.36 -7.70
C CYS A 69 -6.36 17.52 -6.50
N ASN A 70 -5.58 18.60 -6.46
CA ASN A 70 -4.67 18.86 -5.34
C ASN A 70 -5.39 19.13 -4.02
N ALA A 71 -6.56 19.77 -4.07
CA ALA A 71 -7.42 19.98 -2.93
C ALA A 71 -7.94 18.63 -2.40
N ASP A 72 -8.43 17.74 -3.27
CA ASP A 72 -8.91 16.42 -2.86
C ASP A 72 -7.79 15.53 -2.31
N LYS A 73 -6.60 15.56 -2.96
CA LYS A 73 -5.42 14.85 -2.47
C LYS A 73 -4.84 15.42 -1.18
N ALA A 74 -5.31 16.57 -0.70
CA ALA A 74 -4.97 17.03 0.66
C ALA A 74 -5.43 16.04 1.72
N ALA A 75 -6.58 15.37 1.53
CA ALA A 75 -7.06 14.32 2.42
C ALA A 75 -6.10 13.11 2.46
N LEU A 76 -5.51 12.73 1.32
CA LEU A 76 -4.50 11.67 1.26
C LEU A 76 -3.22 12.08 2.01
N ARG A 77 -2.81 13.34 1.91
CA ARG A 77 -1.65 13.88 2.65
C ARG A 77 -1.91 13.92 4.16
N ALA A 78 -3.12 14.30 4.58
CA ALA A 78 -3.53 14.29 5.99
C ALA A 78 -3.53 12.86 6.54
N TRP A 79 -4.13 11.90 5.82
CA TRP A 79 -4.08 10.48 6.16
C TRP A 79 -2.63 9.99 6.36
N ALA A 80 -1.72 10.39 5.48
CA ALA A 80 -0.32 9.98 5.56
C ALA A 80 0.45 10.57 6.76
N GLN A 81 -0.04 11.66 7.36
CA GLN A 81 0.54 12.25 8.58
C GLN A 81 -0.03 11.62 9.86
N GLU A 82 -1.24 11.04 9.79
CA GLU A 82 -1.93 10.39 10.91
C GLU A 82 -1.59 8.89 11.06
N LYS A 83 -0.77 8.34 10.16
CA LYS A 83 -0.34 6.93 10.14
C LYS A 83 1.17 6.80 10.30
#